data_AF-A0A948V504-F1
#
_entry.id   AF-A0A948V504-F1
#
_cell.length_a   1.000
_cell.length_b   1.000
_cell.length_c   1.000
_cell.angle_alpha   90.00
_cell.angle_beta   90.00
_cell.angle_gamma   90.00
#
_symmetry.space_group_name_H-M   'P 1'
#
loop_
_entity.id
_entity.type
_entity.pdbx_description
1 polymer ?
#
loop_
_entity_poly.entity_id
_entity_poly.type
_entity_poly.pdbx_seq_one_letter_code
_entity_poly.pdbx_strand_id
1 'polypeptide(L)'
;MLKANVIGSLLGMKKIWVRVLIDFFLIVLGTVAVTGFLSLKPKRMPVILRPADLGLGSQEVIFQTRDGKTLKGWFISSEKARGTIIGCQIKTNRCLG
;
A
#
# COMPACT_ATOMS: atom_id res chain seq x y z
N MET A 1 16.15 15.06 57.78
CA MET A 1 15.45 15.88 56.77
C MET A 1 15.84 15.59 55.30
N LEU A 2 16.98 14.96 54.99
CA LEU A 2 17.42 14.69 53.59
C LEU A 2 16.64 13.58 52.82
N LYS A 3 15.88 12.72 53.49
CA LYS A 3 15.25 11.53 52.86
C LYS A 3 13.98 11.83 52.05
N ALA A 4 13.24 12.89 52.40
CA ALA A 4 12.00 13.27 51.70
C ALA A 4 12.28 13.86 50.29
N ASN A 5 13.42 14.53 50.12
CA ASN A 5 13.77 15.21 48.86
C ASN A 5 14.20 14.23 47.75
N VAL A 6 14.84 13.11 48.13
CA VAL A 6 15.25 12.04 47.19
C VAL A 6 14.05 11.19 46.75
N ILE A 7 13.05 11.00 47.61
CA ILE A 7 11.83 10.24 47.29
C ILE A 7 10.92 11.04 46.35
N GLY A 8 10.85 12.38 46.52
CA GLY A 8 10.14 13.27 45.61
C GLY A 8 10.71 13.28 44.18
N SER A 9 12.05 13.27 44.03
CA SER A 9 12.68 13.21 42.70
C SER A 9 12.52 11.85 42.02
N LEU A 10 12.53 10.74 42.78
CA LEU A 10 12.28 9.39 42.29
C LEU A 10 10.83 9.16 41.83
N LEU A 11 9.85 9.73 42.53
CA LEU A 11 8.43 9.67 42.14
C LEU A 11 8.14 10.52 40.90
N GLY A 12 8.82 11.66 40.73
CA GLY A 12 8.75 12.49 39.52
C GLY A 12 9.33 11.77 38.30
N MET A 13 10.49 11.12 38.45
CA MET A 13 11.10 10.31 37.39
C MET A 13 10.17 9.17 36.93
N LYS A 14 9.57 8.40 37.85
CA LYS A 14 8.65 7.31 37.47
C LYS A 14 7.47 7.79 36.61
N LYS A 15 6.89 8.94 36.91
CA LYS A 15 5.79 9.52 36.09
C LYS A 15 6.25 9.94 34.70
N ILE A 16 7.46 10.50 34.58
CA ILE A 16 8.03 10.90 33.29
C ILE A 16 8.32 9.65 32.43
N TRP A 17 8.94 8.62 33.02
CA TRP A 17 9.21 7.36 32.34
C TRP A 17 7.92 6.63 31.89
N VAL A 18 6.86 6.68 32.69
CA VAL A 18 5.56 6.13 32.31
C VAL A 18 4.94 6.90 31.14
N ARG A 19 5.01 8.24 31.11
CA ARG A 19 4.54 9.03 29.95
C ARG A 19 5.33 8.70 28.69
N VAL A 20 6.66 8.61 28.78
CA VAL A 20 7.53 8.26 27.65
C VAL A 20 7.20 6.86 27.09
N LEU A 21 6.95 5.88 27.97
CA LEU A 21 6.53 4.53 27.55
C LEU A 21 5.18 4.53 26.84
N ILE A 22 4.21 5.31 27.34
CA ILE A 22 2.88 5.43 26.73
C ILE A 22 2.99 6.11 25.36
N ASP A 23 3.71 7.22 25.25
CA ASP A 23 3.91 7.93 23.99
C ASP A 23 4.64 7.06 22.96
N PHE A 24 5.68 6.33 23.38
CA PHE A 24 6.37 5.38 22.50
C PHE A 24 5.42 4.30 21.97
N PHE A 25 4.60 3.71 22.85
CA PHE A 25 3.63 2.70 22.44
C PHE A 25 2.59 3.25 21.45
N LEU A 26 2.09 4.47 21.70
CA LEU A 26 1.15 5.15 20.80
C LEU A 26 1.78 5.44 19.43
N ILE A 27 3.04 5.87 19.39
CA ILE A 27 3.76 6.13 18.14
C ILE A 27 3.94 4.83 17.35
N VAL A 28 4.35 3.74 17.99
CA VAL A 28 4.53 2.44 17.33
C VAL A 28 3.19 1.95 16.76
N LEU A 29 2.12 1.99 17.56
CA LEU A 29 0.80 1.53 17.13
C LEU A 29 0.25 2.40 15.99
N GLY A 30 0.41 3.72 16.08
CA GLY A 30 0.05 4.65 15.00
C GLY A 30 0.81 4.37 13.71
N THR A 31 2.11 4.12 13.80
CA THR A 31 2.95 3.84 12.61
C THR A 31 2.53 2.53 11.94
N VAL A 32 2.31 1.47 12.73
CA VAL A 32 1.85 0.16 12.23
C VAL A 32 0.49 0.29 11.54
N ALA A 33 -0.45 1.01 12.14
CA ALA A 33 -1.78 1.24 11.57
C ALA A 33 -1.71 1.98 10.22
N VAL A 34 -0.89 3.04 10.13
CA VAL A 34 -0.69 3.80 8.89
C VAL A 34 -0.04 2.92 7.80
N THR A 35 1.02 2.18 8.14
CA THR A 35 1.67 1.29 7.17
C THR A 35 0.76 0.17 6.70
N GLY A 36 -0.05 -0.40 7.60
CA GLY A 36 -1.03 -1.43 7.26
C GLY A 36 -2.10 -0.88 6.31
N PHE A 37 -2.64 0.31 6.60
CA PHE A 37 -3.65 0.95 5.76
C PHE A 37 -3.12 1.28 4.36
N LEU A 38 -1.90 1.81 4.26
CA LEU A 38 -1.25 2.10 2.97
C LEU A 38 -0.94 0.83 2.17
N SER A 39 -0.61 -0.27 2.84
CA SER A 39 -0.35 -1.57 2.19
C SER A 39 -1.60 -2.17 1.56
N LEU A 40 -2.77 -1.99 2.18
CA LEU A 40 -4.05 -2.46 1.65
C LEU A 40 -4.56 -1.61 0.47
N LYS A 41 -4.09 -0.38 0.33
CA LYS A 41 -4.51 0.56 -0.71
C LYS A 41 -3.29 1.16 -1.42
N PRO A 42 -2.57 0.37 -2.24
CA PRO A 42 -1.41 0.90 -2.94
C PRO A 42 -1.86 2.02 -3.89
N LYS A 43 -1.02 3.04 -4.00
CA LYS A 43 -1.23 4.17 -4.91
C LYS A 43 -1.19 3.67 -6.35
N ARG A 44 -2.11 4.17 -7.20
CA ARG A 44 -2.12 3.85 -8.63
C ARG A 44 -0.84 4.41 -9.27
N MET A 45 -0.12 3.58 -10.03
CA MET A 45 1.00 4.04 -10.85
C MET A 45 0.46 4.52 -12.20
N PRO A 46 0.90 5.68 -12.72
CA PRO A 46 0.51 6.11 -14.05
C PRO A 46 1.05 5.14 -15.10
N VAL A 47 0.27 4.92 -16.16
CA VAL A 47 0.72 4.16 -17.33
C VAL A 47 1.66 5.07 -18.13
N ILE A 48 2.96 4.81 -18.04
CA ILE A 48 4.00 5.63 -18.71
C ILE A 48 4.27 5.11 -20.13
N LEU A 49 4.08 3.81 -20.36
CA LEU A 49 4.39 3.16 -21.63
C LEU A 49 3.17 2.38 -22.12
N ARG A 50 2.70 2.71 -23.33
CA ARG A 50 1.65 1.96 -24.00
C ARG A 50 2.26 0.96 -24.98
N PRO A 51 1.64 -0.22 -25.19
CA PRO A 51 2.13 -1.18 -26.17
C PRO A 51 2.15 -0.61 -27.61
N ALA A 52 1.29 0.37 -27.91
CA ALA A 52 1.35 1.13 -29.16
C ALA A 52 2.67 1.90 -29.35
N ASP A 53 3.28 2.39 -28.26
CA ASP A 53 4.57 3.10 -28.30
C ASP A 53 5.73 2.14 -28.66
N LEU A 54 5.51 0.83 -28.53
CA LEU A 54 6.44 -0.24 -28.90
C LEU A 54 6.22 -0.76 -30.33
N GLY A 55 5.31 -0.16 -31.10
CA GLY A 55 4.96 -0.62 -32.45
C GLY A 55 4.14 -1.91 -32.47
N LEU A 56 3.56 -2.31 -31.33
CA LEU A 56 2.72 -3.50 -31.24
C LEU A 56 1.24 -3.12 -31.47
N GLY A 57 0.57 -3.87 -32.35
CA GLY A 57 -0.88 -3.78 -32.53
C GLY A 57 -1.59 -4.25 -31.26
N SER A 58 -2.04 -3.32 -30.43
CA SER A 58 -2.74 -3.61 -29.18
C SER A 58 -4.15 -3.05 -29.19
N GLN A 59 -5.11 -3.86 -28.77
CA GLN A 59 -6.50 -3.46 -28.55
C GLN A 59 -6.74 -3.26 -27.05
N GLU A 60 -7.41 -2.17 -26.68
CA GLU A 60 -7.88 -1.98 -25.30
C GLU A 60 -9.10 -2.86 -25.04
N VAL A 61 -9.04 -3.64 -23.97
CA VAL A 61 -10.10 -4.58 -23.58
C VAL A 61 -10.56 -4.30 -22.16
N ILE A 62 -11.86 -4.45 -21.95
CA ILE A 62 -12.52 -4.24 -20.66
C ILE A 62 -13.17 -5.56 -20.24
N PHE A 63 -12.81 -6.04 -19.05
CA PHE A 63 -13.39 -7.25 -18.46
C PHE A 63 -14.18 -6.89 -17.21
N GLN A 64 -15.36 -7.47 -17.06
CA GLN A 64 -16.16 -7.36 -15.84
C GLN A 64 -15.93 -8.58 -14.97
N THR A 65 -15.50 -8.39 -13.72
CA THR A 65 -15.43 -9.47 -12.75
C THR A 65 -16.80 -9.77 -12.15
N ARG A 66 -16.98 -10.98 -11.63
CA ARG A 66 -18.22 -11.37 -10.92
C ARG A 66 -18.52 -10.48 -9.71
N ASP A 67 -17.48 -9.90 -9.12
CA ASP A 67 -17.58 -8.99 -7.96
C ASP A 67 -17.90 -7.54 -8.36
N GLY A 68 -18.27 -7.30 -9.63
CA GLY A 68 -18.64 -5.99 -10.15
C GLY A 68 -17.44 -5.04 -10.31
N LYS A 69 -16.22 -5.56 -10.49
CA LYS A 69 -15.04 -4.75 -10.76
C LYS A 69 -14.69 -4.75 -12.25
N THR A 70 -14.47 -3.55 -12.78
CA THR A 70 -14.06 -3.34 -14.17
C THR A 70 -12.53 -3.42 -14.30
N LEU A 71 -12.01 -4.49 -14.89
CA LEU A 71 -10.60 -4.63 -15.24
C LEU A 71 -10.36 -4.05 -16.64
N LYS A 72 -9.32 -3.23 -16.78
CA LYS A 72 -8.86 -2.72 -18.08
C LYS A 72 -7.50 -3.34 -18.40
N GLY A 73 -7.31 -3.77 -19.63
CA GLY A 73 -6.06 -4.36 -20.10
C GLY A 73 -5.84 -4.13 -21.58
N TRP A 74 -4.71 -4.64 -22.07
CA TRP A 74 -4.38 -4.64 -23.49
C TRP A 74 -4.34 -6.06 -24.01
N PHE A 75 -5.03 -6.30 -25.11
CA PHE A 75 -4.91 -7.51 -25.90
C PHE A 75 -3.94 -7.23 -27.05
N ILE A 76 -2.80 -7.93 -27.06
CA ILE A 76 -1.77 -7.80 -28.08
C ILE A 76 -1.91 -9.03 -28.99
N SER A 77 -2.36 -8.83 -30.22
CA SER A 77 -2.47 -9.90 -31.21
C SER A 77 -1.17 -10.01 -32.01
N SER A 78 -0.84 -11.24 -32.41
CA SER A 78 0.27 -11.51 -33.33
C SER A 78 -0.20 -12.52 -34.37
N GLU A 79 0.08 -12.25 -35.65
CA GLU A 79 -0.35 -13.11 -36.77
C GLU A 79 0.25 -14.52 -36.69
N LYS A 80 1.39 -14.69 -36.01
CA LYS A 80 2.06 -15.98 -35.81
C LYS A 80 1.75 -16.63 -34.45
N ALA A 81 0.78 -16.10 -33.70
CA ALA A 81 0.45 -16.62 -32.38
C ALA A 81 -0.13 -18.05 -32.48
N ARG A 82 0.47 -18.98 -31.74
CA ARG A 82 -0.03 -20.37 -31.59
C ARG A 82 -0.79 -20.59 -30.28
N GLY A 83 -0.93 -19.54 -29.48
CA GLY A 83 -1.59 -19.59 -28.18
C GLY A 83 -1.63 -18.22 -27.52
N THR A 84 -2.40 -18.11 -26.44
CA THR A 84 -2.61 -16.87 -25.69
C THR A 84 -1.97 -16.99 -24.31
N ILE A 85 -1.13 -16.02 -23.95
CA ILE A 85 -0.53 -15.93 -22.61
C ILE A 85 -1.31 -14.90 -21.81
N ILE A 86 -1.81 -15.30 -20.64
CA ILE A 86 -2.48 -14.40 -19.71
C ILE A 86 -1.46 -14.00 -18.63
N GLY A 87 -0.87 -12.83 -18.79
CA GLY A 87 -0.01 -12.23 -17.78
C GLY A 87 -0.84 -11.58 -16.68
N CYS A 88 -1.18 -12.32 -15.62
CA CYS A 88 -1.81 -11.72 -14.44
C CYS A 88 -0.75 -10.99 -13.62
N GLN A 89 -0.62 -9.68 -13.82
CA GLN A 89 0.21 -8.84 -12.97
C GLN A 89 -0.65 -8.13 -11.94
N ILE A 90 -0.27 -8.22 -10.66
CA ILE A 90 -0.77 -7.36 -9.58
C ILE A 90 -0.15 -5.97 -9.75
N LYS A 91 -0.36 -5.35 -10.92
CA LYS A 91 -0.08 -3.92 -11.09
C LYS A 91 -1.32 -3.21 -10.60
N THR A 92 -1.14 -2.35 -9.62
CA THR A 92 -2.19 -1.62 -8.90
C THR A 92 -2.87 -0.56 -9.79
N ASN A 93 -3.45 -0.98 -10.91
CA ASN A 93 -4.38 -0.19 -11.69
C ASN A 93 -5.77 -0.52 -11.17
N ARG A 94 -6.05 -0.04 -9.95
CA ARG A 94 -7.36 -0.16 -9.32
C ARG A 94 -8.39 0.26 -10.37
N CYS A 95 -9.24 -0.70 -10.75
CA CYS A 95 -10.39 -0.60 -11.63
C CYS A 95 -10.91 0.84 -11.67
N LEU A 96 -10.90 1.44 -12.86
CA LEU A 96 -11.52 2.74 -13.12
C LEU A 96 -13.02 2.55 -12.92
N GLY A 97 -13.48 2.86 -11.71
CA GLY A 97 -14.84 3.32 -11.45
C GLY A 97 -14.86 4.83 -11.62
#